data_AF-D8KA24-F1
#
_entry.id   AF-D8KA24-F1
#
_cell.length_a   1.000
_cell.length_b   1.000
_cell.length_c   1.000
_cell.angle_alpha   90.00
_cell.angle_beta   90.00
_cell.angle_gamma   90.00
#
_symmetry.space_group_name_H-M   'P 1'
#
loop_
_entity.id
_entity.type
_entity.pdbx_description
1 polymer ?
#
loop_
_entity_poly.entity_id
_entity_poly.type
_entity_poly.pdbx_seq_one_letter_code
_entity_poly.pdbx_strand_id
1 'polypeptide(L)'
;MKSSELMEADEVAHVLRRLGKGAKFGDLDARARLLLKQLERKTGQFWGASETAATYTQQLLTTKCHLLPLIYPAFKARCRQLRLNPPPLATLWRIYLPLAQWLVMQREKNPKETFVLGVSGAQGSGKSTLCGLLQIILEAGFDQRTAILSIDDFYLSQTERRRLADQVHPLFRTRGVPGTHDISLAMEILTSLKEVNQSTVTSLPVFDKATDNPLPREKWIAFQGKPAIILFEGWCVGARPEPEPRLVKPMNTLEAEEDREGTWRHYVNRMLENEYAQLFGLLNALLFLEIPTFEVVYRQRLEQEQQLAQLLQQRQGSKEDRRTMSPSELRHFIMHFQRLTEYLLDEMPGRADLVLKIDDYRRFQSVKIRSRT
;
A
#
# COMPACT_ATOMS: atom_id res chain seq x y z
N MET A 1 11.51 24.35 -6.45
CA MET A 1 10.72 24.24 -7.69
C MET A 1 10.61 25.62 -8.30
N LYS A 2 10.99 25.78 -9.58
CA LYS A 2 10.99 27.08 -10.26
C LYS A 2 9.54 27.48 -10.57
N SER A 3 9.20 28.77 -10.49
CA SER A 3 7.85 29.34 -10.69
C SER A 3 7.11 28.80 -11.94
N SER A 4 7.84 28.51 -13.02
CA SER A 4 7.30 27.95 -14.26
C SER A 4 6.75 26.51 -14.13
N GLU A 5 7.36 25.65 -13.31
CA GLU A 5 6.93 24.25 -13.13
C GLU A 5 5.62 24.15 -12.34
N LEU A 6 5.41 25.08 -11.40
CA LEU A 6 4.17 25.19 -10.63
C LEU A 6 3.02 25.62 -11.53
N MET A 7 3.24 26.61 -12.41
CA MET A 7 2.23 27.05 -13.38
C MET A 7 1.85 25.93 -14.37
N GLU A 8 2.82 25.18 -14.90
CA GLU A 8 2.54 24.04 -15.79
C GLU A 8 1.71 22.95 -15.06
N ALA A 9 2.03 22.67 -13.79
CA ALA A 9 1.30 21.69 -12.99
C ALA A 9 -0.18 22.10 -12.74
N ASP A 10 -0.42 23.38 -12.48
CA ASP A 10 -1.78 23.92 -12.30
C ASP A 10 -2.59 23.89 -13.59
N GLU A 11 -1.96 24.22 -14.74
CA GLU A 11 -2.59 24.11 -16.06
C GLU A 11 -2.96 22.66 -16.39
N VAL A 12 -2.05 21.72 -16.16
CA VAL A 12 -2.32 20.28 -16.34
C VAL A 12 -3.50 19.85 -15.46
N ALA A 13 -3.50 20.23 -14.18
CA ALA A 13 -4.59 19.91 -13.27
C ALA A 13 -5.93 20.52 -13.72
N HIS A 14 -5.91 21.72 -14.30
CA HIS A 14 -7.10 22.35 -14.87
C HIS A 14 -7.64 21.58 -16.07
N VAL A 15 -6.78 21.19 -17.01
CA VAL A 15 -7.17 20.40 -18.20
C VAL A 15 -7.73 19.03 -17.79
N LEU A 16 -7.06 18.32 -16.90
CA LEU A 16 -7.52 17.02 -16.38
C LEU A 16 -8.85 17.13 -15.64
N ARG A 17 -9.08 18.23 -14.93
CA ARG A 17 -10.36 18.51 -14.27
C ARG A 17 -11.50 18.72 -15.27
N ARG A 18 -11.24 19.39 -16.40
CA ARG A 18 -12.23 19.56 -17.47
C ARG A 18 -12.59 18.22 -18.10
N LEU A 19 -11.57 17.41 -18.44
CA LEU A 19 -11.78 16.05 -18.95
C LEU A 19 -12.55 15.18 -17.96
N GLY A 20 -12.18 15.18 -16.67
CA GLY A 20 -12.89 14.43 -15.63
C GLY A 20 -14.34 14.88 -15.40
N LYS A 21 -14.71 16.09 -15.85
CA LYS A 21 -16.10 16.59 -15.86
C LYS A 21 -16.84 16.30 -17.18
N GLY A 22 -16.24 15.55 -18.10
CA GLY A 22 -16.87 15.11 -19.35
C GLY A 22 -16.48 15.90 -20.60
N ALA A 23 -15.54 16.85 -20.53
CA ALA A 23 -15.01 17.48 -21.74
C ALA A 23 -14.33 16.43 -22.64
N LYS A 24 -14.55 16.47 -23.96
CA LYS A 24 -13.88 15.56 -24.88
C LYS A 24 -12.52 16.12 -25.29
N PHE A 25 -11.60 15.24 -25.66
CA PHE A 25 -10.26 15.66 -26.13
C PHE A 25 -10.32 16.61 -27.35
N GLY A 26 -11.30 16.42 -28.24
CA GLY A 26 -11.52 17.28 -29.41
C GLY A 26 -11.95 18.71 -29.06
N ASP A 27 -12.62 18.90 -27.93
CA ASP A 27 -13.15 20.19 -27.47
C ASP A 27 -12.08 21.04 -26.76
N LEU A 28 -10.89 20.47 -26.56
CA LEU A 28 -9.77 21.16 -25.94
C LEU A 28 -9.08 22.09 -26.95
N ASP A 29 -8.65 23.26 -26.51
CA ASP A 29 -7.80 24.14 -27.31
C ASP A 29 -6.43 23.49 -27.61
N ALA A 30 -5.67 24.09 -28.52
CA ALA A 30 -4.39 23.54 -28.96
C ALA A 30 -3.36 23.43 -27.82
N ARG A 31 -3.38 24.36 -26.86
CA ARG A 31 -2.47 24.38 -25.71
C ARG A 31 -2.78 23.22 -24.76
N ALA A 32 -4.05 23.04 -24.40
CA ALA A 32 -4.50 21.93 -23.56
C ALA A 32 -4.19 20.56 -24.17
N ARG A 33 -4.37 20.41 -25.50
CA ARG A 33 -3.97 19.18 -26.22
C ARG A 33 -2.47 18.95 -26.19
N LEU A 34 -1.67 20.01 -26.34
CA LEU A 34 -0.20 19.91 -26.27
C LEU A 34 0.26 19.49 -24.86
N LEU A 35 -0.30 20.10 -23.81
CA LEU A 35 0.00 19.73 -22.42
C LEU A 35 -0.31 18.26 -22.12
N LEU A 36 -1.44 17.74 -22.58
CA LEU A 36 -1.77 16.31 -22.39
C LEU A 36 -0.82 15.39 -23.15
N LYS A 37 -0.44 15.73 -24.39
CA LYS A 37 0.54 14.96 -25.15
C LYS A 37 1.91 14.95 -24.45
N GLN A 38 2.34 16.08 -23.90
CA GLN A 38 3.58 16.17 -23.12
C GLN A 38 3.49 15.35 -21.83
N LEU A 39 2.37 15.42 -21.12
CA LEU A 39 2.11 14.61 -19.92
C LEU A 39 2.16 13.12 -20.23
N GLU A 40 1.56 12.69 -21.34
CA GLU A 40 1.56 11.28 -21.74
C GLU A 40 2.96 10.81 -22.13
N ARG A 41 3.74 11.62 -22.84
CA ARG A 41 5.16 11.31 -23.11
C ARG A 41 5.97 11.16 -21.83
N LYS A 42 5.83 12.11 -20.89
CA LYS A 42 6.46 12.03 -19.55
C LYS A 42 5.97 10.80 -18.77
N THR A 43 4.76 10.32 -19.03
CA THR A 43 4.22 9.08 -18.46
C THR A 43 4.92 7.87 -19.08
N GLY A 44 4.97 7.76 -20.41
CA GLY A 44 5.66 6.66 -21.10
C GLY A 44 7.13 6.53 -20.68
N GLN A 45 7.85 7.65 -20.61
CA GLN A 45 9.24 7.68 -20.12
C GLN A 45 9.36 7.18 -18.67
N PHE A 46 8.44 7.59 -17.79
CA PHE A 46 8.42 7.13 -16.41
C PHE A 46 8.26 5.60 -16.35
N TRP A 47 7.37 5.04 -17.17
CA TRP A 47 7.08 3.60 -17.23
C TRP A 47 8.05 2.79 -18.13
N GLY A 48 9.17 3.37 -18.55
CA GLY A 48 10.21 2.68 -19.30
C GLY A 48 9.85 2.35 -20.75
N ALA A 49 8.83 2.98 -21.33
CA ALA A 49 8.52 2.82 -22.75
C ALA A 49 9.58 3.56 -23.59
N SER A 50 10.31 2.84 -24.45
CA SER A 50 11.18 3.45 -25.48
C SER A 50 10.34 4.34 -26.38
N GLU A 51 10.86 5.51 -26.79
CA GLU A 51 10.17 6.55 -27.58
C GLU A 51 8.94 6.03 -28.32
N THR A 52 7.78 6.20 -27.70
CA THR A 52 6.56 5.60 -28.20
C THR A 52 6.19 6.27 -29.51
N ALA A 53 6.08 5.48 -30.59
CA ALA A 53 5.59 5.96 -31.88
C ALA A 53 4.33 6.84 -31.65
N ALA A 54 4.22 7.95 -32.40
CA ALA A 54 3.17 8.95 -32.19
C ALA A 54 1.75 8.34 -32.13
N THR A 55 1.53 7.26 -32.88
CA THR A 55 0.29 6.47 -32.91
C THR A 55 -0.03 5.79 -31.57
N TYR A 56 0.96 5.17 -30.91
CA TYR A 56 0.76 4.50 -29.62
C TYR A 56 0.44 5.52 -28.51
N THR A 57 1.15 6.65 -28.52
CA THR A 57 0.87 7.77 -27.61
C THR A 57 -0.57 8.28 -27.79
N GLN A 58 -1.04 8.37 -29.03
CA GLN A 58 -2.40 8.81 -29.33
C GLN A 58 -3.46 7.82 -28.84
N GLN A 59 -3.22 6.51 -28.96
CA GLN A 59 -4.13 5.48 -28.46
C GLN A 59 -4.25 5.52 -26.94
N LEU A 60 -3.12 5.56 -26.21
CA LEU A 60 -3.11 5.67 -24.74
C LEU A 60 -3.86 6.91 -24.26
N LEU A 61 -3.62 8.04 -24.93
CA LEU A 61 -4.28 9.30 -24.60
C LEU A 61 -5.80 9.20 -24.81
N THR A 62 -6.24 8.62 -25.93
CA THR A 62 -7.69 8.39 -26.20
C THR A 62 -8.31 7.52 -25.10
N THR A 63 -7.67 6.42 -24.73
CA THR A 63 -8.14 5.52 -23.66
C THR A 63 -8.25 6.26 -22.33
N LYS A 64 -7.21 6.99 -21.91
CA LYS A 64 -7.25 7.74 -20.64
C LYS A 64 -8.28 8.86 -20.64
N CYS A 65 -8.45 9.57 -21.77
CA CYS A 65 -9.51 10.57 -21.92
C CYS A 65 -10.92 9.97 -21.82
N HIS A 66 -11.12 8.71 -22.25
CA HIS A 66 -12.38 8.00 -22.09
C HIS A 66 -12.61 7.53 -20.64
N LEU A 67 -11.57 7.04 -19.97
CA LEU A 67 -11.65 6.54 -18.59
C LEU A 67 -11.83 7.66 -17.55
N LEU A 68 -11.19 8.82 -17.77
CA LEU A 68 -11.11 9.87 -16.76
C LEU A 68 -12.48 10.40 -16.30
N PRO A 69 -13.48 10.65 -17.18
CA PRO A 69 -14.84 11.01 -16.75
C PRO A 69 -15.52 9.97 -15.85
N LEU A 70 -15.27 8.67 -16.07
CA LEU A 70 -15.86 7.58 -15.29
C LEU A 70 -15.28 7.54 -13.87
N ILE A 71 -13.96 7.75 -13.78
CA ILE A 71 -13.19 7.62 -12.54
C ILE A 71 -13.25 8.89 -11.69
N TYR A 72 -13.21 10.06 -12.32
CA TYR A 72 -12.96 11.34 -11.65
C TYR A 72 -13.92 11.66 -10.48
N PRO A 73 -15.26 11.43 -10.58
CA PRO A 73 -16.17 11.71 -9.47
C PRO A 73 -15.85 10.90 -8.21
N ALA A 74 -15.69 9.58 -8.36
CA ALA A 74 -15.39 8.67 -7.26
C ALA A 74 -13.97 8.90 -6.71
N PHE A 75 -12.99 9.09 -7.59
CA PHE A 75 -11.62 9.42 -7.20
C PHE A 75 -11.55 10.70 -6.37
N LYS A 76 -12.22 11.77 -6.80
CA LYS A 76 -12.29 13.04 -6.07
C LYS A 76 -12.95 12.86 -4.69
N ALA A 77 -14.03 12.07 -4.60
CA ALA A 77 -14.68 11.79 -3.34
C ALA A 77 -13.75 11.03 -2.38
N ARG A 78 -13.05 10.01 -2.88
CA ARG A 78 -12.08 9.24 -2.10
C ARG A 78 -10.89 10.09 -1.66
N CYS A 79 -10.34 10.95 -2.52
CA CYS A 79 -9.30 11.90 -2.15
C CYS A 79 -9.73 12.82 -1.00
N ARG A 80 -10.99 13.29 -0.98
CA ARG A 80 -11.51 14.10 0.13
C ARG A 80 -11.55 13.32 1.44
N GLN A 81 -12.01 12.07 1.42
CA GLN A 81 -12.01 11.19 2.60
C GLN A 81 -10.59 10.96 3.14
N LEU A 82 -9.62 10.81 2.23
CA LEU A 82 -8.20 10.63 2.55
C LEU A 82 -7.46 11.95 2.82
N ARG A 83 -8.17 13.09 2.86
CA ARG A 83 -7.60 14.44 3.06
C ARG A 83 -6.54 14.84 2.03
N LEU A 84 -6.62 14.29 0.81
CA LEU A 84 -5.80 14.64 -0.34
C LEU A 84 -6.49 15.76 -1.14
N ASN A 85 -6.40 17.00 -0.67
CA ASN A 85 -6.97 18.17 -1.34
C ASN A 85 -5.88 19.18 -1.71
N PRO A 86 -5.81 19.66 -2.97
CA PRO A 86 -6.63 19.22 -4.11
C PRO A 86 -6.32 17.78 -4.55
N PRO A 87 -7.25 17.07 -5.24
CA PRO A 87 -6.98 15.74 -5.78
C PRO A 87 -5.76 15.74 -6.71
N PRO A 88 -4.82 14.80 -6.59
CA PRO A 88 -3.57 14.80 -7.34
C PRO A 88 -3.78 14.25 -8.77
N LEU A 89 -4.41 15.04 -9.64
CA LEU A 89 -4.84 14.58 -10.98
C LEU A 89 -3.67 14.21 -11.90
N ALA A 90 -2.54 14.90 -11.80
CA ALA A 90 -1.33 14.51 -12.54
C ALA A 90 -0.84 13.12 -12.09
N THR A 91 -0.90 12.82 -10.79
CA THR A 91 -0.53 11.49 -10.27
C THR A 91 -1.55 10.43 -10.66
N LEU A 92 -2.85 10.75 -10.67
CA LEU A 92 -3.90 9.87 -11.22
C LEU A 92 -3.54 9.45 -12.65
N TRP A 93 -3.22 10.44 -13.50
CA TRP A 93 -2.91 10.20 -14.91
C TRP A 93 -1.59 9.42 -15.13
N ARG A 94 -0.54 9.79 -14.39
CA ARG A 94 0.81 9.29 -14.60
C ARG A 94 1.09 7.96 -13.90
N ILE A 95 0.45 7.70 -12.76
CA ILE A 95 0.80 6.57 -11.90
C ILE A 95 -0.38 5.63 -11.75
N TYR A 96 -1.52 6.13 -11.23
CA TYR A 96 -2.62 5.24 -10.87
C TYR A 96 -3.32 4.62 -12.08
N LEU A 97 -3.55 5.39 -13.15
CA LEU A 97 -4.17 4.87 -14.39
C LEU A 97 -3.29 3.78 -15.04
N PRO A 98 -1.99 4.00 -15.31
CA PRO A 98 -1.14 2.94 -15.85
C PRO A 98 -1.01 1.73 -14.92
N LEU A 99 -0.96 1.93 -13.60
CA LEU A 99 -0.91 0.83 -12.64
C LEU A 99 -2.19 -0.01 -12.66
N ALA A 100 -3.36 0.63 -12.72
CA ALA A 100 -4.64 -0.07 -12.87
C ALA A 100 -4.71 -0.83 -14.20
N GLN A 101 -4.24 -0.24 -15.30
CA GLN A 101 -4.13 -0.92 -16.61
C GLN A 101 -3.22 -2.13 -16.52
N TRP A 102 -2.06 -2.01 -15.88
CA TRP A 102 -1.14 -3.13 -15.69
C TRP A 102 -1.81 -4.27 -14.89
N LEU A 103 -2.57 -3.96 -13.84
CA LEU A 103 -3.29 -4.96 -13.05
C LEU A 103 -4.37 -5.68 -13.86
N VAL A 104 -5.15 -4.93 -14.64
CA VAL A 104 -6.16 -5.49 -15.55
C VAL A 104 -5.49 -6.45 -16.54
N MET A 105 -4.38 -6.02 -17.16
CA MET A 105 -3.61 -6.88 -18.08
C MET A 105 -3.04 -8.14 -17.40
N GLN A 106 -2.59 -8.06 -16.15
CA GLN A 106 -2.13 -9.26 -15.44
C GLN A 106 -3.29 -10.21 -15.15
N ARG A 107 -4.44 -9.68 -14.72
CA ARG A 107 -5.65 -10.47 -14.45
C ARG A 107 -6.22 -11.11 -15.72
N GLU A 108 -6.15 -10.42 -16.86
CA GLU A 108 -6.60 -10.94 -18.16
C GLU A 108 -5.82 -12.16 -18.65
N LYS A 109 -4.63 -12.43 -18.10
CA LYS A 109 -3.90 -13.68 -18.38
C LYS A 109 -4.68 -14.91 -17.90
N ASN A 110 -5.45 -14.78 -16.81
CA ASN A 110 -6.31 -15.82 -16.26
C ASN A 110 -7.66 -15.23 -15.80
N PRO A 111 -8.57 -14.86 -16.72
CA PRO A 111 -9.76 -14.06 -16.39
C PRO A 111 -10.76 -14.73 -15.43
N LYS A 112 -10.73 -16.06 -15.31
CA LYS A 112 -11.62 -16.84 -14.42
C LYS A 112 -11.15 -16.84 -12.97
N GLU A 113 -9.89 -16.48 -12.73
CA GLU A 113 -9.28 -16.47 -11.41
C GLU A 113 -9.27 -15.06 -10.82
N THR A 114 -9.31 -15.01 -9.49
CA THR A 114 -9.08 -13.78 -8.74
C THR A 114 -7.59 -13.49 -8.70
N PHE A 115 -7.19 -12.30 -9.15
CA PHE A 115 -5.80 -11.86 -9.13
C PHE A 115 -5.44 -11.22 -7.79
N VAL A 116 -4.47 -11.77 -7.08
CA VAL A 116 -3.99 -11.26 -5.78
C VAL A 116 -2.69 -10.49 -5.98
N LEU A 117 -2.76 -9.17 -5.80
CA LEU A 117 -1.58 -8.30 -5.75
C LEU A 117 -1.15 -8.12 -4.29
N GLY A 118 0.05 -8.57 -3.95
CA GLY A 118 0.72 -8.15 -2.73
C GLY A 118 1.23 -6.71 -2.86
N VAL A 119 0.93 -5.85 -1.91
CA VAL A 119 1.42 -4.47 -1.84
C VAL A 119 2.25 -4.31 -0.58
N SER A 120 3.56 -4.20 -0.76
CA SER A 120 4.56 -4.13 0.30
C SER A 120 5.25 -2.77 0.35
N GLY A 121 5.83 -2.44 1.49
CA GLY A 121 6.52 -1.18 1.73
C GLY A 121 6.40 -0.73 3.18
N ALA A 122 7.34 0.08 3.64
CA ALA A 122 7.43 0.44 5.06
C ALA A 122 6.18 1.12 5.63
N GLN A 123 6.08 1.19 6.96
CA GLN A 123 5.04 1.99 7.61
C GLN A 123 5.11 3.46 7.14
N GLY A 124 3.95 4.08 6.89
CA GLY A 124 3.90 5.47 6.40
C GLY A 124 4.10 5.65 4.89
N SER A 125 4.56 4.63 4.14
CA SER A 125 4.87 4.73 2.70
C SER A 125 3.65 5.03 1.80
N GLY A 126 2.43 4.89 2.31
CA GLY A 126 1.20 5.21 1.59
C GLY A 126 0.49 4.01 0.94
N LYS A 127 0.83 2.76 1.30
CA LYS A 127 0.18 1.53 0.78
C LYS A 127 -1.35 1.56 0.85
N SER A 128 -1.94 1.82 2.01
CA SER A 128 -3.41 1.84 2.16
C SER A 128 -4.06 2.97 1.35
N THR A 129 -3.37 4.10 1.20
CA THR A 129 -3.78 5.20 0.29
C THR A 129 -3.73 4.75 -1.17
N LEU A 130 -2.65 4.10 -1.59
CA LEU A 130 -2.47 3.55 -2.93
C LEU A 130 -3.59 2.56 -3.25
N CYS A 131 -3.81 1.57 -2.37
CA CYS A 131 -4.83 0.54 -2.55
C CYS A 131 -6.24 1.13 -2.59
N GLY A 132 -6.55 2.04 -1.67
CA GLY A 132 -7.85 2.70 -1.61
C GLY A 132 -8.17 3.59 -2.82
N LEU A 133 -7.17 4.17 -3.47
CA LEU A 133 -7.36 4.91 -4.72
C LEU A 133 -7.39 3.98 -5.93
N LEU A 134 -6.58 2.92 -5.96
CA LEU A 134 -6.60 1.90 -7.01
C LEU A 134 -7.93 1.16 -7.08
N GLN A 135 -8.52 0.77 -5.95
CA GLN A 135 -9.84 0.12 -5.91
C GLN A 135 -10.88 0.96 -6.66
N ILE A 136 -10.96 2.26 -6.36
CA ILE A 136 -11.90 3.17 -7.02
C ILE A 136 -11.66 3.24 -8.54
N ILE A 137 -10.40 3.22 -8.97
CA ILE A 137 -10.04 3.31 -10.38
C ILE A 137 -10.37 2.00 -11.11
N LEU A 138 -10.06 0.87 -10.49
CA LEU A 138 -10.35 -0.48 -11.00
C LEU A 138 -11.85 -0.70 -11.14
N GLU A 139 -12.63 -0.31 -10.14
CA GLU A 139 -14.09 -0.48 -10.15
C GLU A 139 -14.77 0.50 -11.11
N ALA A 140 -14.50 1.81 -11.00
CA ALA A 140 -15.20 2.80 -11.81
C ALA A 140 -14.71 2.87 -13.28
N GLY A 141 -13.43 2.57 -13.52
CA GLY A 141 -12.82 2.69 -14.84
C GLY A 141 -12.75 1.38 -15.63
N PHE A 142 -12.58 0.25 -14.95
CA PHE A 142 -12.28 -1.03 -15.59
C PHE A 142 -13.29 -2.14 -15.24
N ASP A 143 -14.34 -1.81 -14.49
CA ASP A 143 -15.34 -2.77 -14.00
C ASP A 143 -14.71 -3.99 -13.31
N GLN A 144 -13.60 -3.75 -12.60
CA GLN A 144 -12.91 -4.79 -11.84
C GLN A 144 -13.28 -4.68 -10.36
N ARG A 145 -14.24 -5.49 -9.92
CA ARG A 145 -14.60 -5.61 -8.50
C ARG A 145 -13.37 -5.95 -7.67
N THR A 146 -13.06 -5.12 -6.68
CA THR A 146 -11.77 -5.19 -5.98
C THR A 146 -11.96 -5.28 -4.46
N ALA A 147 -11.37 -6.28 -3.82
CA ALA A 147 -11.26 -6.35 -2.36
C ALA A 147 -9.91 -5.77 -1.90
N ILE A 148 -9.90 -5.14 -0.72
CA ILE A 148 -8.66 -4.72 -0.04
C ILE A 148 -8.60 -5.50 1.27
N LEU A 149 -7.46 -6.12 1.53
CA LEU A 149 -7.15 -6.79 2.78
C LEU A 149 -5.84 -6.24 3.31
N SER A 150 -5.82 -5.79 4.56
CA SER A 150 -4.58 -5.41 5.24
C SER A 150 -4.12 -6.56 6.12
N ILE A 151 -2.83 -6.91 6.10
CA ILE A 151 -2.30 -7.91 7.04
C ILE A 151 -2.51 -7.44 8.50
N ASP A 152 -2.53 -6.12 8.73
CA ASP A 152 -2.79 -5.52 10.03
C ASP A 152 -4.19 -5.87 10.57
N ASP A 153 -5.17 -6.20 9.74
CA ASP A 153 -6.51 -6.61 10.18
C ASP A 153 -6.52 -8.01 10.79
N PHE A 154 -5.43 -8.76 10.62
CA PHE A 154 -5.23 -10.11 11.16
C PHE A 154 -4.32 -10.12 12.38
N TYR A 155 -4.03 -8.98 13.03
CA TYR A 155 -3.25 -9.01 14.27
C TYR A 155 -3.94 -9.86 15.35
N LEU A 156 -3.13 -10.62 16.08
CA LEU A 156 -3.54 -11.34 17.27
C LEU A 156 -4.03 -10.37 18.35
N SER A 157 -4.99 -10.82 19.17
CA SER A 157 -5.47 -10.08 20.33
C SER A 157 -4.34 -9.82 21.34
N GLN A 158 -4.55 -8.87 22.26
CA GLN A 158 -3.60 -8.64 23.35
C GLN A 158 -3.40 -9.91 24.19
N THR A 159 -4.45 -10.69 24.40
CA THR A 159 -4.39 -11.93 25.17
C THR A 159 -3.49 -12.96 24.51
N GLU A 160 -3.64 -13.16 23.20
CA GLU A 160 -2.81 -14.09 22.43
C GLU A 160 -1.36 -13.62 22.36
N ARG A 161 -1.12 -12.32 22.16
CA ARG A 161 0.24 -11.76 22.20
C ARG A 161 0.91 -11.88 23.56
N ARG A 162 0.16 -11.74 24.67
CA ARG A 162 0.71 -11.98 26.02
C ARG A 162 1.12 -13.44 26.19
N ARG A 163 0.29 -14.39 25.74
CA ARG A 163 0.66 -15.82 25.74
C ARG A 163 1.91 -16.08 24.91
N LEU A 164 1.99 -15.52 23.70
CA LEU A 164 3.17 -15.63 22.85
C LEU A 164 4.41 -15.02 23.53
N ALA A 165 4.24 -13.91 24.23
CA ALA A 165 5.32 -13.26 24.95
C ALA A 165 5.82 -14.08 26.14
N ASP A 166 4.92 -14.73 26.87
CA ASP A 166 5.26 -15.58 28.01
C ASP A 166 5.87 -16.92 27.55
N GLN A 167 5.48 -17.42 26.36
CA GLN A 167 5.97 -18.69 25.80
C GLN A 167 7.27 -18.55 25.02
N VAL A 168 7.50 -17.40 24.37
CA VAL A 168 8.59 -17.21 23.41
C VAL A 168 9.48 -16.05 23.81
N HIS A 169 8.96 -14.82 23.82
CA HIS A 169 9.75 -13.64 24.11
C HIS A 169 8.93 -12.38 24.45
N PRO A 170 9.27 -11.60 25.50
CA PRO A 170 8.53 -10.41 25.93
C PRO A 170 8.18 -9.39 24.83
N LEU A 171 9.05 -9.22 23.84
CA LEU A 171 8.84 -8.30 22.71
C LEU A 171 7.60 -8.62 21.86
N PHE A 172 7.06 -9.85 21.92
CA PHE A 172 5.80 -10.21 21.24
C PHE A 172 4.54 -9.60 21.87
N ARG A 173 4.66 -8.91 23.01
CA ARG A 173 3.57 -8.05 23.52
C ARG A 173 3.24 -6.94 22.53
N THR A 174 4.21 -6.47 21.76
CA THR A 174 4.02 -5.44 20.73
C THR A 174 3.49 -6.09 19.45
N ARG A 175 2.33 -5.65 18.94
CA ARG A 175 1.85 -6.04 17.60
C ARG A 175 2.78 -5.50 16.53
N GLY A 176 2.96 -6.24 15.43
CA GLY A 176 3.64 -5.71 14.25
C GLY A 176 4.42 -6.76 13.48
N VAL A 177 5.36 -7.40 14.16
CA VAL A 177 6.33 -8.31 13.55
C VAL A 177 5.71 -9.65 13.14
N PRO A 178 6.28 -10.34 12.13
CA PRO A 178 5.89 -11.71 11.83
C PRO A 178 5.86 -12.59 13.09
N GLY A 179 4.78 -13.36 13.23
CA GLY A 179 4.41 -14.05 14.47
C GLY A 179 3.29 -13.39 15.26
N THR A 180 2.94 -12.13 14.97
CA THR A 180 1.87 -11.40 15.69
C THR A 180 0.54 -11.32 14.95
N HIS A 181 0.36 -12.10 13.88
CA HIS A 181 -0.87 -12.16 13.08
C HIS A 181 -1.45 -13.58 13.08
N ASP A 182 -2.78 -13.69 12.97
CA ASP A 182 -3.51 -14.92 12.70
C ASP A 182 -3.39 -15.26 11.21
N ILE A 183 -2.33 -15.98 10.86
CA ILE A 183 -2.04 -16.36 9.47
C ILE A 183 -3.00 -17.43 8.96
N SER A 184 -3.53 -18.28 9.84
CA SER A 184 -4.53 -19.28 9.47
C SER A 184 -5.81 -18.60 8.99
N LEU A 185 -6.31 -17.61 9.74
CA LEU A 185 -7.47 -16.81 9.32
C LEU A 185 -7.20 -16.03 8.02
N ALA A 186 -6.00 -15.47 7.86
CA ALA A 186 -5.63 -14.76 6.63
C ALA A 186 -5.68 -15.67 5.40
N MET A 187 -5.14 -16.89 5.51
CA MET A 187 -5.18 -17.89 4.44
C MET A 187 -6.61 -18.38 4.16
N GLU A 188 -7.41 -18.62 5.20
CA GLU A 188 -8.82 -19.01 5.07
C GLU A 188 -9.61 -17.97 4.26
N ILE A 189 -9.50 -16.69 4.62
CA ILE A 189 -10.25 -15.62 3.97
C ILE A 189 -9.77 -15.38 2.54
N LEU A 190 -8.46 -15.38 2.29
CA LEU A 190 -7.93 -15.24 0.93
C LEU A 190 -8.37 -16.39 0.03
N THR A 191 -8.34 -17.63 0.54
CA THR A 191 -8.77 -18.81 -0.22
C THR A 191 -10.27 -18.78 -0.47
N SER A 192 -11.07 -18.46 0.55
CA SER A 192 -12.51 -18.28 0.43
C SER A 192 -12.87 -17.26 -0.65
N LEU A 193 -12.28 -16.06 -0.62
CA LEU A 193 -12.53 -15.02 -1.63
C LEU A 193 -12.18 -15.47 -3.06
N LYS A 194 -11.22 -16.38 -3.25
CA LYS A 194 -10.87 -16.93 -4.57
C LYS A 194 -11.88 -17.96 -5.08
N GLU A 195 -12.64 -18.59 -4.18
CA GLU A 195 -13.50 -19.74 -4.47
C GLU A 195 -14.99 -19.41 -4.44
N VAL A 196 -15.40 -18.36 -3.71
CA VAL A 196 -16.81 -17.96 -3.59
C VAL A 196 -17.47 -17.63 -4.93
N ASN A 197 -18.79 -17.75 -4.97
CA ASN A 197 -19.60 -17.31 -6.10
C ASN A 197 -20.12 -15.87 -5.90
N GLN A 198 -20.80 -15.31 -6.90
CA GLN A 198 -21.26 -13.92 -6.88
C GLN A 198 -22.34 -13.61 -5.81
N SER A 199 -23.04 -14.64 -5.32
CA SER A 199 -24.08 -14.51 -4.31
C SER A 199 -23.57 -14.65 -2.86
N THR A 200 -22.35 -15.14 -2.66
CA THR A 200 -21.78 -15.33 -1.32
C THR A 200 -21.37 -14.00 -0.69
N VAL A 201 -21.58 -13.85 0.62
CA VAL A 201 -21.01 -12.77 1.42
C VAL A 201 -19.84 -13.32 2.23
N THR A 202 -18.67 -12.70 2.10
CA THR A 202 -17.48 -12.99 2.91
C THR A 202 -17.30 -11.88 3.94
N SER A 203 -17.16 -12.24 5.21
CA SER A 203 -16.89 -11.27 6.27
C SER A 203 -15.38 -11.04 6.40
N LEU A 204 -14.95 -9.79 6.26
CA LEU A 204 -13.54 -9.39 6.31
C LEU A 204 -13.20 -8.81 7.70
N PRO A 205 -12.13 -9.31 8.35
CA PRO A 205 -11.77 -8.90 9.70
C PRO A 205 -11.36 -7.44 9.72
N VAL A 206 -11.48 -6.87 10.91
CA VAL A 206 -11.07 -5.50 11.18
C VAL A 206 -10.33 -5.49 12.50
N PHE A 207 -9.14 -4.90 12.51
CA PHE A 207 -8.40 -4.70 13.76
C PHE A 207 -8.56 -3.27 14.27
N ASP A 208 -8.96 -3.13 15.53
CA ASP A 208 -9.06 -1.82 16.15
C ASP A 208 -7.73 -1.47 16.85
N LYS A 209 -6.98 -0.57 16.20
CA LYS A 209 -5.68 -0.09 16.71
C LYS A 209 -5.80 0.76 17.98
N ALA A 210 -6.99 1.28 18.31
CA ALA A 210 -7.21 2.07 19.52
C ALA A 210 -7.38 1.16 20.75
N THR A 211 -8.16 0.09 20.62
CA THR A 211 -8.30 -0.94 21.67
C THR A 211 -7.21 -2.02 21.60
N ASP A 212 -6.39 -2.00 20.55
CA ASP A 212 -5.31 -2.96 20.28
C ASP A 212 -5.80 -4.41 20.21
N ASN A 213 -7.01 -4.64 19.67
CA ASN A 213 -7.63 -5.96 19.55
C ASN A 213 -8.41 -6.11 18.24
N PRO A 214 -8.60 -7.35 17.74
CA PRO A 214 -9.52 -7.62 16.65
C PRO A 214 -10.95 -7.23 17.07
N LEU A 215 -11.70 -6.66 16.13
CA LEU A 215 -13.12 -6.44 16.33
C LEU A 215 -13.87 -7.79 16.32
N PRO A 216 -14.97 -7.91 17.09
CA PRO A 216 -15.81 -9.09 17.07
C PRO A 216 -16.45 -9.28 15.67
N ARG A 217 -16.76 -10.53 15.30
CA ARG A 217 -17.17 -10.91 13.94
C ARG A 217 -18.39 -10.14 13.42
N GLU A 218 -19.27 -9.69 14.30
CA GLU A 218 -20.47 -8.92 13.94
C GLU A 218 -20.13 -7.51 13.43
N LYS A 219 -18.92 -7.01 13.69
CA LYS A 219 -18.41 -5.72 13.23
C LYS A 219 -17.47 -5.84 12.03
N TRP A 220 -17.29 -7.06 11.49
CA TRP A 220 -16.50 -7.29 10.29
C TRP A 220 -17.17 -6.69 9.06
N ILE A 221 -16.37 -6.35 8.05
CA ILE A 221 -16.86 -5.71 6.82
C ILE A 221 -17.40 -6.80 5.90
N ALA A 222 -18.66 -6.69 5.48
CA ALA A 222 -19.23 -7.60 4.51
C ALA A 222 -18.73 -7.30 3.09
N PHE A 223 -18.15 -8.31 2.43
CA PHE A 223 -17.80 -8.27 1.01
C PHE A 223 -18.71 -9.23 0.24
N GLN A 224 -19.56 -8.69 -0.63
CA GLN A 224 -20.43 -9.48 -1.49
C GLN A 224 -19.67 -10.01 -2.71
N GLY A 225 -19.96 -11.23 -3.13
CA GLY A 225 -19.50 -11.84 -4.38
C GLY A 225 -18.01 -12.14 -4.47
N LYS A 226 -17.57 -12.52 -5.68
CA LYS A 226 -16.17 -12.87 -5.98
C LYS A 226 -15.42 -11.63 -6.48
N PRO A 227 -14.32 -11.19 -5.84
CA PRO A 227 -13.49 -10.12 -6.38
C PRO A 227 -12.75 -10.59 -7.63
N ALA A 228 -12.62 -9.71 -8.62
CA ALA A 228 -11.72 -9.92 -9.74
C ALA A 228 -10.26 -9.71 -9.31
N ILE A 229 -10.03 -8.76 -8.40
CA ILE A 229 -8.71 -8.39 -7.88
C ILE A 229 -8.77 -8.31 -6.35
N ILE A 230 -7.75 -8.84 -5.67
CA ILE A 230 -7.50 -8.61 -4.25
C ILE A 230 -6.22 -7.80 -4.12
N LEU A 231 -6.30 -6.65 -3.45
CA LEU A 231 -5.13 -5.87 -3.02
C LEU A 231 -4.81 -6.27 -1.58
N PHE A 232 -3.81 -7.15 -1.41
CA PHE A 232 -3.35 -7.59 -0.09
C PHE A 232 -2.15 -6.75 0.33
N GLU A 233 -2.34 -5.85 1.30
CA GLU A 233 -1.36 -4.84 1.65
C GLU A 233 -0.81 -5.00 3.07
N GLY A 234 0.45 -4.65 3.26
CA GLY A 234 1.09 -4.71 4.58
C GLY A 234 2.59 -4.48 4.52
N TRP A 235 3.17 -4.08 5.65
CA TRP A 235 4.57 -3.65 5.65
C TRP A 235 5.57 -4.79 5.46
N CYS A 236 5.20 -6.00 5.86
CA CYS A 236 5.96 -7.23 5.67
C CYS A 236 5.35 -8.16 4.61
N VAL A 237 4.36 -7.71 3.83
CA VAL A 237 3.75 -8.54 2.79
C VAL A 237 4.80 -8.96 1.77
N GLY A 238 4.86 -10.26 1.50
CA GLY A 238 5.85 -10.84 0.61
C GLY A 238 7.26 -10.86 1.19
N ALA A 239 7.49 -10.60 2.48
CA ALA A 239 8.80 -10.73 3.10
C ALA A 239 9.31 -12.19 3.08
N ARG A 240 10.63 -12.34 3.05
CA ARG A 240 11.33 -13.63 3.13
C ARG A 240 12.19 -13.64 4.40
N PRO A 241 12.57 -14.82 4.92
CA PRO A 241 13.54 -14.89 6.00
C PRO A 241 14.87 -14.23 5.60
N GLU A 242 15.51 -13.56 6.55
CA GLU A 242 16.88 -13.11 6.49
C GLU A 242 17.85 -14.31 6.56
N PRO A 243 18.98 -14.24 5.85
CA PRO A 243 20.09 -15.19 6.03
C PRO A 243 20.63 -15.15 7.46
N GLU A 244 20.97 -16.32 7.99
CA GLU A 244 21.49 -16.51 9.35
C GLU A 244 22.61 -15.52 9.75
N PRO A 245 23.60 -15.19 8.89
CA PRO A 245 24.64 -14.23 9.25
C PRO A 245 24.13 -12.83 9.61
N ARG A 246 22.95 -12.42 9.10
CA ARG A 246 22.33 -11.13 9.45
C ARG A 246 21.70 -11.15 10.85
N LEU A 247 21.29 -12.32 11.34
CA LEU A 247 20.63 -12.48 12.64
C LEU A 247 21.60 -12.56 13.81
N VAL A 248 22.90 -12.75 13.57
CA VAL A 248 23.89 -12.89 14.64
C VAL A 248 24.09 -11.59 15.41
N LYS A 249 24.22 -10.46 14.71
CA LYS A 249 24.49 -9.15 15.33
C LYS A 249 23.19 -8.38 15.57
N PRO A 250 23.01 -7.74 16.73
CA PRO A 250 21.88 -6.86 16.97
C PRO A 250 21.88 -5.69 15.99
N MET A 251 20.69 -5.38 15.47
CA MET A 251 20.49 -4.27 14.52
C MET A 251 20.44 -2.91 15.21
N ASN A 252 19.91 -2.88 16.43
CA ASN A 252 19.69 -1.66 17.22
C ASN A 252 19.71 -1.97 18.72
N THR A 253 19.50 -0.95 19.54
CA THR A 253 19.55 -1.04 21.00
C THR A 253 18.46 -1.97 21.58
N LEU A 254 17.27 -2.01 20.98
CA LEU A 254 16.21 -2.93 21.40
C LEU A 254 16.69 -4.39 21.30
N GLU A 255 17.30 -4.77 20.18
CA GLU A 255 17.84 -6.13 20.06
C GLU A 255 19.06 -6.36 20.96
N ALA A 256 19.93 -5.36 21.12
CA ALA A 256 21.13 -5.49 21.95
C ALA A 256 20.81 -5.59 23.45
N GLU A 257 19.72 -4.99 23.90
CA GLU A 257 19.40 -4.88 25.33
C GLU A 257 18.29 -5.85 25.75
N GLU A 258 17.30 -6.09 24.88
CA GLU A 258 16.09 -6.87 25.19
C GLU A 258 16.01 -8.22 24.46
N ASP A 259 16.77 -8.44 23.37
CA ASP A 259 16.85 -9.72 22.63
C ASP A 259 18.31 -10.21 22.51
N ARG A 260 19.03 -10.22 23.63
CA ARG A 260 20.49 -10.50 23.68
C ARG A 260 20.85 -11.86 23.10
N GLU A 261 20.02 -12.85 23.37
CA GLU A 261 20.14 -14.23 22.91
C GLU A 261 19.63 -14.41 21.47
N GLY A 262 18.98 -13.38 20.90
CA GLY A 262 18.39 -13.40 19.57
C GLY A 262 17.13 -14.25 19.44
N THR A 263 16.55 -14.74 20.54
CA THR A 263 15.36 -15.59 20.53
C THR A 263 14.23 -14.98 19.73
N TRP A 264 13.97 -13.68 19.90
CA TRP A 264 12.87 -12.98 19.22
C TRP A 264 13.14 -12.85 17.71
N ARG A 265 14.29 -12.34 17.30
CA ARG A 265 14.59 -12.16 15.86
C ARG A 265 14.69 -13.48 15.10
N HIS A 266 15.22 -14.56 15.70
CA HIS A 266 15.21 -15.88 15.06
C HIS A 266 13.78 -16.47 14.99
N TYR A 267 12.94 -16.21 15.98
CA TYR A 267 11.52 -16.61 15.92
C TYR A 267 10.79 -15.87 14.80
N VAL A 268 10.93 -14.54 14.69
CA VAL A 268 10.38 -13.74 13.58
C VAL A 268 10.82 -14.33 12.23
N ASN A 269 12.11 -14.67 12.10
CA ASN A 269 12.64 -15.27 10.89
C ASN A 269 12.01 -16.63 10.56
N ARG A 270 11.82 -17.48 11.57
CA ARG A 270 11.16 -18.78 11.42
C ARG A 270 9.70 -18.64 11.01
N MET A 271 8.98 -17.64 11.51
CA MET A 271 7.61 -17.37 11.05
C MET A 271 7.58 -16.98 9.56
N LEU A 272 8.57 -16.19 9.11
CA LEU A 272 8.74 -15.84 7.69
C LEU A 272 9.06 -17.04 6.80
N GLU A 273 9.85 -17.99 7.30
CA GLU A 273 10.20 -19.22 6.58
C GLU A 273 9.01 -20.18 6.43
N ASN A 274 8.06 -20.18 7.38
CA ASN A 274 6.97 -21.14 7.45
C ASN A 274 5.62 -20.53 7.06
N GLU A 275 4.80 -20.15 8.05
CA GLU A 275 3.39 -19.75 7.84
C GLU A 275 3.24 -18.55 6.89
N TYR A 276 4.11 -17.56 7.01
CA TYR A 276 4.05 -16.38 6.14
C TYR A 276 4.48 -16.72 4.70
N ALA A 277 5.41 -17.67 4.52
CA ALA A 277 5.77 -18.16 3.19
C ALA A 277 4.57 -18.83 2.50
N GLN A 278 3.75 -19.58 3.23
CA GLN A 278 2.51 -20.18 2.71
C GLN A 278 1.49 -19.10 2.32
N LEU A 279 1.23 -18.14 3.21
CA LEU A 279 0.33 -17.01 2.94
C LEU A 279 0.78 -16.20 1.72
N PHE A 280 2.06 -15.85 1.64
CA PHE A 280 2.60 -15.07 0.53
C PHE A 280 2.73 -15.89 -0.76
N GLY A 281 2.71 -17.22 -0.68
CA GLY A 281 2.56 -18.12 -1.83
C GLY A 281 1.23 -17.96 -2.57
N LEU A 282 0.22 -17.37 -1.93
CA LEU A 282 -1.08 -17.08 -2.55
C LEU A 282 -1.05 -15.86 -3.48
N LEU A 283 0.02 -15.07 -3.46
CA LEU A 283 0.15 -13.84 -4.27
C LEU A 283 0.44 -14.18 -5.73
N ASN A 284 -0.29 -13.55 -6.65
CA ASN A 284 0.00 -13.67 -8.07
C ASN A 284 1.12 -12.73 -8.52
N ALA A 285 1.23 -11.55 -7.89
CA ALA A 285 2.30 -10.59 -8.12
C ALA A 285 2.59 -9.75 -6.87
N LEU A 286 3.76 -9.11 -6.84
CA LEU A 286 4.21 -8.25 -5.75
C LEU A 286 4.58 -6.86 -6.25
N LEU A 287 3.97 -5.84 -5.64
CA LEU A 287 4.33 -4.43 -5.77
C LEU A 287 5.08 -3.98 -4.51
N PHE A 288 6.27 -3.40 -4.66
CA PHE A 288 7.03 -2.82 -3.57
C PHE A 288 7.08 -1.28 -3.68
N LEU A 289 6.63 -0.60 -2.62
CA LEU A 289 6.85 0.84 -2.42
C LEU A 289 8.20 1.06 -1.73
N GLU A 290 9.22 1.36 -2.54
CA GLU A 290 10.59 1.57 -2.10
C GLU A 290 10.75 3.00 -1.58
N ILE A 291 11.02 3.13 -0.28
CA ILE A 291 11.41 4.39 0.38
C ILE A 291 12.93 4.55 0.30
N PRO A 292 13.49 5.77 0.44
CA PRO A 292 14.93 5.96 0.23
C PRO A 292 15.77 5.41 1.37
N THR A 293 15.34 5.57 2.63
CA THR A 293 16.03 5.06 3.83
C THR A 293 15.03 4.74 4.94
N PHE A 294 15.44 3.92 5.91
CA PHE A 294 14.61 3.64 7.10
C PHE A 294 14.29 4.89 7.93
N GLU A 295 15.17 5.90 7.94
CA GLU A 295 14.96 7.15 8.67
C GLU A 295 13.67 7.88 8.27
N VAL A 296 13.23 7.69 7.02
CA VAL A 296 11.95 8.22 6.53
C VAL A 296 10.78 7.64 7.31
N VAL A 297 10.83 6.36 7.69
CA VAL A 297 9.80 5.71 8.53
C VAL A 297 9.71 6.41 9.87
N TYR A 298 10.86 6.71 10.48
CA TYR A 298 10.92 7.41 11.75
C TYR A 298 10.31 8.81 11.68
N ARG A 299 10.74 9.61 10.70
CA ARG A 299 10.20 10.96 10.48
C ARG A 299 8.71 10.96 10.23
N GLN A 300 8.23 10.10 9.33
CA GLN A 300 6.82 10.03 8.98
C GLN A 300 5.97 9.58 10.16
N ARG A 301 6.46 8.62 10.95
CA ARG A 301 5.74 8.16 12.13
C ARG A 301 5.70 9.23 13.21
N LEU A 302 6.79 9.97 13.42
CA LEU A 302 6.82 11.11 14.33
C LEU A 302 5.83 12.20 13.92
N GLU A 303 5.76 12.55 12.63
CA GLU A 303 4.77 13.50 12.10
C GLU A 303 3.33 13.02 12.35
N GLN A 304 3.06 11.73 12.17
CA GLN A 304 1.74 11.14 12.42
C GLN A 304 1.34 11.21 13.89
N GLU A 305 2.23 10.86 14.81
CA GLU A 305 1.96 10.97 16.26
C GLU A 305 1.77 12.43 16.69
N GLN A 306 2.56 13.36 16.15
CA GLN A 306 2.39 14.80 16.41
C GLN A 306 1.04 15.33 15.91
N GLN A 307 0.62 14.94 14.70
CA GLN A 307 -0.70 15.31 14.16
C GLN A 307 -1.83 14.73 15.01
N LEU A 308 -1.71 13.47 15.45
CA LEU A 308 -2.68 12.84 16.34
C LEU A 308 -2.75 13.57 17.69
N ALA A 309 -1.60 13.93 18.28
CA ALA A 309 -1.53 14.69 19.52
C ALA A 309 -2.21 16.06 19.40
N GLN A 310 -1.98 16.79 18.31
CA GLN A 310 -2.66 18.08 18.04
C GLN A 310 -4.17 17.92 17.88
N LEU A 311 -4.63 16.89 17.17
CA LEU A 311 -6.07 16.61 17.00
C LEU A 311 -6.75 16.22 18.32
N LEU A 312 -6.05 15.50 19.19
CA LEU A 312 -6.54 15.11 20.52
C LEU A 312 -6.55 16.28 21.50
N GLN A 313 -5.61 17.23 21.39
CA GLN A 313 -5.63 18.48 22.17
C GLN A 313 -6.85 19.36 21.83
N GLN A 314 -7.36 19.27 20.60
CA GLN A 314 -8.55 19.99 20.16
C GLN A 314 -9.87 19.31 20.58
N ARG A 315 -9.84 18.07 21.13
CA ARG A 315 -11.02 17.35 21.61
C ARG A 315 -11.12 17.41 23.14
N GLN A 316 -12.23 17.95 23.65
CA GLN A 316 -12.60 17.89 25.07
C GLN A 316 -13.05 16.46 25.43
N GLY A 317 -12.10 15.56 25.71
CA GLY A 317 -12.32 14.21 26.25
C GLY A 317 -11.42 13.91 27.47
N SER A 318 -11.71 12.84 28.20
CA SER A 318 -10.99 12.43 29.42
C SER A 318 -9.52 12.06 29.14
N LYS A 319 -8.66 12.12 30.18
CA LYS A 319 -7.20 11.89 30.08
C LYS A 319 -6.81 10.46 29.63
N GLU A 320 -7.69 9.47 29.82
CA GLU A 320 -7.40 8.06 29.49
C GLU A 320 -7.48 7.77 27.98
N ASP A 321 -8.31 8.51 27.24
CA ASP A 321 -8.42 8.41 25.77
C ASP A 321 -7.28 9.12 25.01
N ARG A 322 -6.27 9.65 25.72
CA ARG A 322 -5.20 10.51 25.18
C ARG A 322 -3.81 9.87 25.23
N ARG A 323 -3.68 8.55 25.05
CA ARG A 323 -2.35 7.91 24.99
C ARG A 323 -1.68 8.17 23.64
N THR A 324 -0.94 9.26 23.55
CA THR A 324 0.08 9.48 22.51
C THR A 324 1.41 8.94 23.01
N MET A 325 2.15 8.19 22.18
CA MET A 325 3.49 7.71 22.56
C MET A 325 4.44 8.88 22.78
N SER A 326 5.24 8.81 23.84
CA SER A 326 6.39 9.69 24.01
C SER A 326 7.42 9.48 22.89
N PRO A 327 8.31 10.45 22.59
CA PRO A 327 9.34 10.26 21.58
C PRO A 327 10.26 9.06 21.83
N SER A 328 10.49 8.68 23.09
CA SER A 328 11.26 7.48 23.47
C SER A 328 10.48 6.19 23.19
N GLU A 329 9.20 6.13 23.56
CA GLU A 329 8.34 4.97 23.24
C GLU A 329 8.18 4.81 21.74
N LEU A 330 8.10 5.91 20.99
CA LEU A 330 8.02 5.87 19.53
C LEU A 330 9.31 5.33 18.91
N ARG A 331 10.48 5.79 19.36
CA ARG A 331 11.78 5.25 18.92
C ARG A 331 11.86 3.75 19.18
N HIS A 332 11.52 3.33 20.40
CA HIS A 332 11.51 1.92 20.80
C HIS A 332 10.53 1.08 19.94
N PHE A 333 9.32 1.58 19.71
CA PHE A 333 8.35 0.93 18.83
C PHE A 333 8.90 0.75 17.41
N ILE A 334 9.50 1.80 16.84
CA ILE A 334 10.03 1.78 15.48
C ILE A 334 11.20 0.80 15.35
N MET A 335 12.01 0.62 16.39
CA MET A 335 13.12 -0.35 16.41
C MET A 335 12.66 -1.79 16.16
N HIS A 336 11.42 -2.16 16.51
CA HIS A 336 10.87 -3.49 16.21
C HIS A 336 10.80 -3.78 14.70
N PHE A 337 10.71 -2.74 13.87
CA PHE A 337 10.51 -2.85 12.43
C PHE A 337 11.79 -2.64 11.63
N GLN A 338 12.86 -2.13 12.26
CA GLN A 338 14.06 -1.68 11.56
C GLN A 338 14.74 -2.79 10.77
N ARG A 339 15.09 -3.88 11.46
CA ARG A 339 15.80 -5.03 10.88
C ARG A 339 15.14 -5.50 9.58
N LEU A 340 13.86 -5.86 9.66
CA LEU A 340 13.14 -6.40 8.52
C LEU A 340 12.92 -5.32 7.46
N THR A 341 12.63 -4.07 7.83
CA THR A 341 12.44 -3.00 6.84
C THR A 341 13.72 -2.75 6.04
N GLU A 342 14.88 -2.68 6.69
CA GLU A 342 16.16 -2.51 6.01
C GLU A 342 16.52 -3.71 5.13
N TYR A 343 16.24 -4.93 5.59
CA TYR A 343 16.40 -6.11 4.75
C TYR A 343 15.50 -6.07 3.51
N LEU A 344 14.22 -5.69 3.66
CA LEU A 344 13.30 -5.56 2.52
C LEU A 344 13.74 -4.49 1.53
N LEU A 345 14.36 -3.41 1.98
CA LEU A 345 14.89 -2.37 1.08
C LEU A 345 16.07 -2.87 0.24
N ASP A 346 16.90 -3.75 0.80
CA ASP A 346 18.04 -4.36 0.11
C ASP A 346 17.59 -5.46 -0.88
N GLU A 347 16.67 -6.32 -0.44
CA GLU A 347 16.34 -7.57 -1.12
C GLU A 347 15.12 -7.48 -2.06
N MET A 348 14.05 -6.82 -1.64
CA MET A 348 12.75 -6.90 -2.33
C MET A 348 12.77 -6.27 -3.73
N PRO A 349 13.50 -5.15 -3.99
CA PRO A 349 13.62 -4.59 -5.35
C PRO A 349 14.22 -5.55 -6.39
N GLY A 350 14.95 -6.58 -5.93
CA GLY A 350 15.51 -7.63 -6.78
C GLY A 350 14.47 -8.62 -7.31
N ARG A 351 13.32 -8.78 -6.64
CA ARG A 351 12.34 -9.81 -6.99
C ARG A 351 10.90 -9.36 -7.19
N ALA A 352 10.49 -8.21 -6.65
CA ALA A 352 9.14 -7.70 -6.85
C ALA A 352 8.83 -7.54 -8.35
N ASP A 353 7.60 -7.79 -8.75
CA ASP A 353 7.16 -7.64 -10.14
C ASP A 353 7.09 -6.16 -10.54
N LEU A 354 6.81 -5.29 -9.56
CA LEU A 354 6.74 -3.85 -9.75
C LEU A 354 7.36 -3.15 -8.55
N VAL A 355 8.30 -2.24 -8.77
CA VAL A 355 8.88 -1.39 -7.73
C VAL A 355 8.55 0.05 -8.05
N LEU A 356 7.85 0.73 -7.14
CA LEU A 356 7.64 2.17 -7.19
C LEU A 356 8.54 2.85 -6.17
N LYS A 357 9.54 3.58 -6.65
CA LYS A 357 10.38 4.40 -5.77
C LYS A 357 9.62 5.66 -5.38
N ILE A 358 9.61 5.98 -4.10
CA ILE A 358 9.04 7.21 -3.57
C ILE A 358 10.10 8.02 -2.81
N ASP A 359 9.97 9.34 -2.82
CA ASP A 359 10.82 10.21 -1.99
C ASP A 359 10.28 10.33 -0.54
N ASP A 360 11.01 11.09 0.29
CA ASP A 360 10.63 11.43 1.67
C ASP A 360 9.20 11.99 1.81
N TYR A 361 8.70 12.63 0.75
CA TYR A 361 7.39 13.27 0.69
C TYR A 361 6.33 12.38 0.02
N ARG A 362 6.65 11.09 -0.22
CA ARG A 362 5.79 10.09 -0.88
C ARG A 362 5.47 10.44 -2.33
N ARG A 363 6.34 11.19 -3.02
CA ARG A 363 6.22 11.44 -4.45
C ARG A 363 6.91 10.34 -5.23
N PHE A 364 6.22 9.80 -6.23
CA PHE A 364 6.76 8.76 -7.11
C PHE A 364 7.92 9.30 -7.97
N GLN A 365 9.07 8.64 -7.88
CA GLN A 365 10.32 9.03 -8.55
C GLN A 365 10.62 8.17 -9.77
N SER A 366 10.41 6.85 -9.66
CA SER A 366 10.58 5.92 -10.78
C SER A 366 9.74 4.67 -10.58
N VAL A 367 9.56 3.92 -11.67
CA VAL A 367 8.99 2.57 -11.65
C VAL A 367 9.95 1.60 -12.32
N LYS A 368 10.08 0.40 -11.76
CA LYS A 368 10.76 -0.73 -12.37
C LYS A 368 9.75 -1.87 -12.47
N ILE A 369 9.51 -2.36 -13.70
CA ILE A 369 8.70 -3.55 -13.93
C ILE A 369 9.64 -4.70 -14.24
N ARG A 370 9.53 -5.80 -13.52
CA ARG A 370 10.27 -7.01 -13.81
C ARG A 370 9.56 -7.79 -14.91
N SER A 371 10.28 -8.07 -15.99
CA SER A 371 9.81 -9.04 -16.98
C SER A 371 9.96 -10.44 -16.39
N ARG A 372 8.87 -11.18 -16.25
CA ARG A 372 8.95 -12.62 -15.96
C ARG A 372 9.41 -13.31 -17.25
N THR A 373 10.67 -13.73 -17.28
CA THR A 373 11.18 -14.73 -18.24
C THR A 373 10.68 -16.10 -17.87
#